data_AF-A0A7Y0CRY6-F1
#
_entry.id   AF-A0A7Y0CRY6-F1
#
_cell.length_a   1.000
_cell.length_b   1.000
_cell.length_c   1.000
_cell.angle_alpha   90.00
_cell.angle_beta   90.00
_cell.angle_gamma   90.00
#
_symmetry.space_group_name_H-M   'P 1'
#
loop_
_entity.id
_entity.type
_entity.pdbx_description
1 polymer ?
#
loop_
_entity_poly.entity_id
_entity_poly.type
_entity_poly.pdbx_seq_one_letter_code
_entity_poly.pdbx_strand_id
1 'polypeptide(L)' 'GGAGARPGARSIAFPAVSAGVYGWDAAEVARIAVATVRSSPHLGDLDLVRFVLFSPATYGAFVDALETAF' A
#
# COMPACT_ATOMS: atom_id res chain seq x y z
N GLY A 1 8.80 19.43 30.58
CA GLY A 1 9.52 18.22 30.16
C GLY A 1 8.82 17.61 28.98
N GLY A 2 9.58 17.16 27.98
CA GLY A 2 9.11 16.26 26.92
C GLY A 2 8.41 16.93 25.74
N ALA A 3 9.19 17.51 24.83
CA ALA A 3 8.78 17.74 23.45
C ALA A 3 8.58 16.41 22.71
N GLY A 4 7.61 16.36 21.79
CA GLY A 4 7.51 15.29 20.80
C GLY A 4 6.08 14.86 20.52
N ALA A 5 5.29 15.73 19.86
CA ALA A 5 4.11 15.27 19.14
C ALA A 5 4.55 14.10 18.26
N ARG A 6 3.98 12.90 18.48
CA ARG A 6 4.10 11.83 17.49
C ARG A 6 3.58 12.44 16.20
N PRO A 7 4.36 12.56 15.12
CA PRO A 7 3.76 12.95 13.85
C PRO A 7 2.74 11.87 13.59
N GLY A 8 1.45 12.20 13.67
CA GLY A 8 0.41 11.36 13.12
C GLY A 8 0.80 11.25 11.66
N ALA A 9 1.46 10.17 11.28
CA ALA A 9 1.68 9.85 9.89
C ALA A 9 0.31 9.47 9.35
N ARG A 10 -0.53 10.48 9.11
CA ARG A 10 -1.87 10.35 8.50
C ARG A 10 -1.76 9.95 7.02
N SER A 11 -0.52 9.73 6.56
CA SER A 11 -0.17 9.22 5.25
C SER A 11 0.96 8.21 5.36
N ILE A 12 0.73 6.99 4.86
CA ILE A 12 1.76 5.95 4.73
C ILE A 12 2.01 5.72 3.24
N ALA A 13 3.29 5.81 2.86
CA ALA A 13 3.75 5.34 1.56
C ALA A 13 4.29 3.93 1.73
N PHE A 14 3.61 2.94 1.16
CA PHE A 14 4.16 1.58 1.09
C PHE A 14 5.07 1.51 -0.14
N PRO A 15 6.39 1.39 0.04
CA PRO A 15 7.25 1.16 -1.09
C PRO A 15 7.02 -0.28 -1.54
N ALA A 16 6.70 -0.48 -2.81
CA ALA A 16 6.51 -1.82 -3.38
C ALA A 16 7.87 -2.53 -3.60
N VAL A 17 8.73 -2.55 -2.57
CA VAL A 17 10.15 -2.96 -2.63
C VAL A 17 10.31 -4.42 -3.06
N SER A 18 9.25 -5.23 -3.02
CA SER A 18 9.30 -6.63 -3.44
C SER A 18 8.47 -6.97 -4.69
N ALA A 19 7.78 -6.00 -5.32
CA ALA A 19 6.84 -6.28 -6.42
C ALA A 19 7.48 -6.68 -7.76
N GLY A 20 8.76 -7.04 -7.78
CA GLY A 20 9.43 -7.41 -9.04
C GLY A 20 10.88 -7.85 -8.94
N VAL A 21 11.53 -7.74 -7.77
CA VAL A 21 12.96 -8.11 -7.64
C VAL A 21 13.17 -9.64 -7.54
N TYR A 22 12.15 -10.42 -7.15
CA TYR A 22 12.25 -11.88 -6.96
C TYR A 22 11.33 -12.72 -7.87
N GLY A 23 10.78 -12.14 -8.95
CA GLY A 23 9.92 -12.87 -9.90
C GLY A 23 8.49 -13.16 -9.41
N TRP A 24 7.98 -12.39 -8.44
CA TRP A 24 6.59 -12.47 -8.01
C TRP A 24 5.64 -11.85 -9.03
N ASP A 25 4.47 -12.46 -9.19
CA ASP A 25 3.39 -11.97 -10.06
C ASP A 25 2.82 -10.64 -9.54
N ALA A 26 2.72 -9.66 -10.43
CA ALA A 26 2.31 -8.30 -10.05
C ALA A 26 0.86 -8.24 -9.56
N ALA A 27 -0.04 -9.07 -10.10
CA ALA A 27 -1.43 -9.11 -9.67
C ALA A 27 -1.55 -9.72 -8.28
N GLU A 28 -0.80 -10.78 -7.99
CA GLU A 28 -0.76 -11.37 -6.65
C GLU A 28 -0.22 -10.39 -5.61
N VAL A 29 0.90 -9.71 -5.91
CA VAL A 29 1.46 -8.68 -5.03
C VAL A 29 0.43 -7.59 -4.76
N ALA A 30 -0.22 -7.07 -5.80
CA ALA A 30 -1.22 -6.02 -5.68
C ALA A 30 -2.40 -6.44 -4.80
N ARG A 31 -2.94 -7.65 -5.01
CA ARG A 31 -4.04 -8.19 -4.20
C ARG A 31 -3.66 -8.29 -2.72
N ILE A 32 -2.51 -8.88 -2.41
CA ILE A 32 -2.05 -9.04 -1.02
C ILE A 32 -1.84 -7.67 -0.37
N ALA A 33 -1.19 -6.73 -1.07
CA ALA A 33 -0.92 -5.39 -0.55
C ALA A 33 -2.21 -4.62 -0.24
N VAL A 34 -3.16 -4.59 -1.18
CA VAL A 34 -4.45 -3.92 -0.99
C VAL A 34 -5.26 -4.58 0.13
N ALA A 35 -5.34 -5.91 0.16
CA ALA A 35 -6.05 -6.64 1.21
C ALA A 35 -5.44 -6.40 2.60
N THR A 36 -4.11 -6.34 2.70
CA THR A 36 -3.40 -6.08 3.96
C THR A 36 -3.68 -4.67 4.48
N VAL A 37 -3.66 -3.67 3.60
CA VAL A 37 -4.01 -2.28 4.00
C VAL A 37 -5.46 -2.20 4.45
N ARG A 38 -6.38 -2.86 3.71
CA ARG A 38 -7.82 -2.87 4.05
C ARG A 38 -8.14 -3.61 5.35
N SER A 39 -7.40 -4.64 5.69
CA SER A 39 -7.59 -5.38 6.95
C SER A 39 -6.95 -4.70 8.17
N SER A 40 -6.21 -3.61 7.97
CA SER A 40 -5.58 -2.89 9.06
C SER A 40 -6.64 -2.20 9.94
N PRO A 41 -6.65 -2.45 11.27
CA PRO A 41 -7.57 -1.78 12.19
C PRO A 41 -7.33 -0.27 12.28
N HIS A 42 -6.15 0.19 11.84
CA HIS A 42 -5.76 1.61 11.83
C HIS A 42 -6.07 2.32 10.52
N LEU A 43 -6.69 1.65 9.54
CA LEU A 43 -6.99 2.29 8.26
C LEU A 43 -7.88 3.53 8.43
N GLY A 44 -8.85 3.48 9.36
CA GLY A 44 -9.71 4.62 9.67
C GLY A 44 -9.00 5.82 10.31
N ASP A 45 -7.78 5.63 10.80
CA ASP A 45 -6.95 6.69 11.39
C ASP A 45 -6.09 7.41 10.32
N LEU A 46 -6.10 6.93 9.07
CA LEU A 46 -5.29 7.43 7.96
C LEU A 46 -6.18 8.23 7.00
N ASP A 47 -5.72 9.43 6.62
CA ASP A 47 -6.40 10.21 5.59
C ASP A 47 -6.05 9.70 4.19
N LEU A 48 -4.89 9.06 4.03
CA LEU A 48 -4.41 8.59 2.74
C LEU A 48 -3.38 7.46 2.82
N VAL A 49 -3.52 6.46 1.95
CA VAL A 49 -2.49 5.44 1.71
C VAL A 49 -2.07 5.50 0.24
N ARG A 50 -0.75 5.57 -0.02
CA ARG A 50 -0.20 5.55 -1.38
C ARG A 50 0.72 4.34 -1.56
N PHE A 51 0.51 3.60 -2.64
CA PHE A 51 1.45 2.58 -3.11
C PHE A 51 2.40 3.21 -4.13
N VAL A 52 3.71 3.13 -3.87
CA VAL A 52 4.74 3.67 -4.78
C VAL A 52 5.25 2.54 -5.66
N LEU A 53 4.97 2.62 -6.96
CA LEU A 53 5.15 1.56 -7.95
C LEU A 53 6.19 1.98 -8.99
N PHE A 54 7.03 1.05 -9.43
CA PHE A 54 8.18 1.33 -10.28
C PHE A 54 8.00 0.90 -11.75
N SER A 55 6.87 0.27 -12.10
CA SER A 55 6.60 -0.17 -13.47
C SER A 55 5.13 0.00 -13.87
N PRO A 56 4.84 0.17 -15.18
CA PRO A 56 3.46 0.19 -15.67
C PRO A 56 2.67 -1.09 -15.35
N ALA A 57 3.33 -2.25 -15.37
CA ALA A 57 2.69 -3.53 -15.05
C ALA A 57 2.23 -3.60 -13.58
N THR A 58 3.07 -3.14 -12.64
CA THR A 58 2.68 -3.04 -11.23
C THR A 58 1.60 -1.98 -11.03
N TYR A 59 1.67 -0.86 -11.75
CA TYR A 59 0.61 0.15 -11.73
C TYR A 59 -0.76 -0.41 -12.11
N GLY A 60 -0.86 -1.09 -13.27
CA GLY A 60 -2.12 -1.71 -13.71
C GLY A 60 -2.67 -2.71 -12.71
N ALA A 61 -1.81 -3.61 -12.21
CA ALA A 61 -2.21 -4.61 -11.21
C ALA A 61 -2.78 -3.98 -9.92
N PHE A 62 -2.20 -2.87 -9.45
CA PHE A 62 -2.70 -2.16 -8.26
C PHE A 62 -4.01 -1.40 -8.53
N VAL A 63 -4.20 -0.84 -9.73
CA VAL A 63 -5.48 -0.25 -10.14
C VAL A 63 -6.56 -1.33 -10.12
N ASP A 64 -6.33 -2.45 -10.80
CA ASP A 64 -7.29 -3.56 -10.86
C ASP A 64 -7.63 -4.09 -9.46
N ALA A 65 -6.63 -4.26 -8.59
CA ALA A 65 -6.83 -4.74 -7.22
C ALA A 65 -7.63 -3.74 -6.35
N LEU A 66 -7.48 -2.44 -6.57
CA LEU A 66 -8.26 -1.41 -5.86
C LEU A 66 -9.72 -1.38 -6.31
N GLU A 67 -9.99 -1.61 -7.60
CA GLU A 67 -11.34 -1.63 -8.19
C GLU A 67 -12.10 -2.93 -7.92
N THR A 68 -11.40 -4.06 -7.85
CA THR A 68 -12.02 -5.40 -7.75
C THR A 68 -12.37 -5.80 -6.32
N ALA A 69 -11.69 -5.25 -5.32
CA ALA A 69 -11.85 -5.70 -3.94
C ALA A 69 -13.18 -5.18 -3.34
N PHE A 70 -14.03 -6.14 -2.96
CA PHE A 70 -15.33 -6.01 -2.32
C PHE A 70 -15.32 -5.19 -1.02
#